data_AF-A0A7X2MX75-F1
#
_entry.id   AF-A0A7X2MX75-F1
#
_cell.length_a   1.000
_cell.length_b   1.000
_cell.length_c   1.000
_cell.angle_alpha   90.00
_cell.angle_beta   90.00
_cell.angle_gamma   90.00
#
_symmetry.space_group_name_H-M   'P 1'
#
loop_
_entity.id
_entity.type
_entity.pdbx_description
1 polymer ?
#
loop_
_entity_poly.entity_id
_entity_poly.type
_entity_poly.pdbx_seq_one_letter_code
_entity_poly.pdbx_strand_id
1 'polypeptide(L)'
;MEVERVTDDDFKYLKFKESSIHNTAFIAKENDVVMGIFEYSIFNTVTQILNISFHHCIEDKSKLFAAFINELFYWNPYITEIIAGDDIISSSILYNYGFKKYKRWIYKNKRATSIVKLNINSIIPEQLTVNIEKVKNAASWIKSPKDIIVGFIYINGLPVVIDGYSRLTVAYLKKLDYVYGYEDKPADSMMKFYKECLRWCREAGINSIKDLSERLVSPEEHQKIWVERCSEYFQTH
;
A
#
# COMPACT_ATOMS: atom_id res chain seq x y z
N MET A 1 -6.39 4.96 -20.71
CA MET A 1 -6.85 4.95 -19.31
C MET A 1 -5.82 4.29 -18.38
N GLU A 2 -5.38 5.04 -17.38
CA GLU A 2 -4.44 4.61 -16.35
C GLU A 2 -5.16 4.53 -15.01
N VAL A 3 -4.78 3.58 -14.15
CA VAL A 3 -5.30 3.45 -12.79
C VAL A 3 -4.15 3.64 -11.83
N GLU A 4 -4.31 4.55 -10.88
CA GLU A 4 -3.27 4.93 -9.92
C GLU A 4 -3.86 5.03 -8.52
N ARG A 5 -3.00 4.98 -7.49
CA ARG A 5 -3.40 5.33 -6.12
C ARG A 5 -3.74 6.82 -6.07
N VAL A 6 -4.76 7.15 -5.30
CA VAL A 6 -5.14 8.55 -5.11
C VAL A 6 -4.04 9.32 -4.39
N THR A 7 -3.84 10.55 -4.82
CA THR A 7 -2.98 11.54 -4.17
C THR A 7 -3.83 12.57 -3.42
N ASP A 8 -3.20 13.45 -2.65
CA ASP A 8 -3.90 14.47 -1.87
C ASP A 8 -4.79 15.38 -2.75
N ASP A 9 -4.37 15.66 -3.99
CA ASP A 9 -5.13 16.45 -4.97
C ASP A 9 -6.42 15.75 -5.46
N ASP A 10 -6.48 14.43 -5.31
CA ASP A 10 -7.61 13.59 -5.71
C ASP A 10 -8.65 13.40 -4.60
N PHE A 11 -8.36 13.82 -3.36
CA PHE A 11 -9.25 13.57 -2.21
C PHE A 11 -10.66 14.14 -2.38
N LYS A 12 -10.83 15.18 -3.18
CA LYS A 12 -12.12 15.76 -3.55
C LYS A 12 -13.05 14.78 -4.29
N TYR A 13 -12.52 13.71 -4.87
CA TYR A 13 -13.29 12.68 -5.58
C TYR A 13 -13.70 11.51 -4.68
N LEU A 14 -13.17 11.44 -3.46
CA LEU A 14 -13.44 10.34 -2.53
C LEU A 14 -14.75 10.57 -1.77
N LYS A 15 -15.50 9.48 -1.57
CA LYS A 15 -16.73 9.49 -0.78
C LYS A 15 -16.47 9.28 0.72
N PHE A 16 -15.48 8.46 1.06
CA PHE A 16 -15.14 8.08 2.42
C PHE A 16 -13.83 8.74 2.84
N LYS A 17 -13.86 9.49 3.94
CA LYS A 17 -12.67 10.14 4.52
C LYS A 17 -11.64 9.11 4.97
N GLU A 18 -12.10 7.95 5.40
CA GLU A 18 -11.25 6.84 5.80
C GLU A 18 -10.35 6.39 4.65
N SER A 19 -10.84 6.45 3.40
CA SER A 19 -10.06 6.03 2.23
C SER A 19 -8.83 6.92 1.97
N SER A 20 -8.89 8.22 2.28
CA SER A 20 -7.69 9.08 2.24
C SER A 20 -6.77 8.80 3.43
N ILE A 21 -7.32 8.63 4.65
CA ILE A 21 -6.53 8.36 5.87
C ILE A 21 -5.72 7.06 5.74
N HIS A 22 -6.32 6.02 5.14
CA HIS A 22 -5.70 4.70 5.00
C HIS A 22 -4.96 4.51 3.68
N ASN A 23 -5.02 5.48 2.75
CA ASN A 23 -4.54 5.34 1.38
C ASN A 23 -5.12 4.10 0.67
N THR A 24 -6.43 3.91 0.79
CA THR A 24 -7.17 2.75 0.27
C THR A 24 -8.17 3.16 -0.78
N ALA A 25 -7.69 3.91 -1.78
CA ALA A 25 -8.45 4.21 -2.98
C ALA A 25 -7.57 4.28 -4.23
N PHE A 26 -8.20 3.98 -5.36
CA PHE A 26 -7.64 4.15 -6.69
C PHE A 26 -8.50 5.11 -7.50
N ILE A 27 -7.86 5.83 -8.40
CA ILE A 27 -8.49 6.70 -9.38
C ILE A 27 -8.07 6.26 -10.78
N ALA A 28 -9.03 6.23 -11.69
CA ALA A 28 -8.76 5.98 -13.10
C ALA A 28 -8.89 7.28 -13.87
N LYS A 29 -7.88 7.62 -14.68
CA LYS A 29 -7.84 8.84 -15.48
C LYS A 29 -7.58 8.54 -16.95
N GLU A 30 -8.13 9.37 -17.83
CA GLU A 30 -7.85 9.39 -19.26
C GLU A 30 -7.79 10.84 -19.74
N ASN A 31 -6.60 11.29 -20.19
CA ASN A 31 -6.35 12.68 -20.57
C ASN A 31 -6.83 13.68 -19.49
N ASP A 32 -6.42 13.44 -18.23
CA ASP A 32 -6.80 14.19 -17.02
C ASP A 32 -8.28 14.17 -16.64
N VAL A 33 -9.12 13.46 -17.37
CA VAL A 33 -10.53 13.24 -17.02
C VAL A 33 -10.65 12.04 -16.09
N VAL A 34 -11.31 12.22 -14.95
CA VAL A 34 -11.58 11.14 -13.99
C VAL A 34 -12.64 10.20 -14.55
N MET A 35 -12.24 8.97 -14.80
CA MET A 35 -13.05 7.91 -15.40
C MET A 35 -13.70 7.01 -14.35
N GLY A 36 -13.13 6.91 -13.16
CA GLY A 36 -13.74 6.19 -12.06
C GLY A 36 -12.94 6.27 -10.76
N ILE A 37 -13.59 5.92 -9.67
CA ILE A 37 -13.01 5.87 -8.32
C ILE A 37 -13.32 4.50 -7.73
N PHE A 38 -12.35 3.91 -7.04
CA PHE A 38 -12.50 2.67 -6.30
C PHE A 38 -12.00 2.87 -4.87
N GLU A 39 -12.88 2.78 -3.89
CA GLU A 39 -12.55 2.93 -2.47
C GLU A 39 -12.76 1.61 -1.75
N TYR A 40 -11.81 1.24 -0.92
CA TYR A 40 -11.85 -0.01 -0.17
C TYR A 40 -11.34 0.19 1.26
N SER A 41 -11.51 -0.85 2.07
CA SER A 41 -10.87 -0.99 3.37
C SER A 41 -10.23 -2.36 3.48
N ILE A 42 -9.12 -2.44 4.20
CA ILE A 42 -8.43 -3.70 4.48
C ILE A 42 -8.56 -3.98 5.97
N PHE A 43 -9.00 -5.20 6.29
CA PHE A 43 -8.91 -5.76 7.62
C PHE A 43 -8.13 -7.07 7.54
N ASN A 44 -6.88 -7.03 8.03
CA ASN A 44 -5.93 -8.14 7.91
C ASN A 44 -5.73 -8.56 6.43
N THR A 45 -6.18 -9.75 6.03
CA THR A 45 -6.05 -10.25 4.65
C THR A 45 -7.36 -10.16 3.85
N VAL A 46 -8.36 -9.44 4.36
CA VAL A 46 -9.68 -9.32 3.74
C VAL A 46 -9.94 -7.86 3.35
N THR A 47 -10.37 -7.66 2.12
CA THR A 47 -10.76 -6.34 1.60
C THR A 47 -12.27 -6.23 1.53
N GLN A 48 -12.82 -5.08 1.93
CA GLN A 48 -14.21 -4.71 1.64
C GLN A 48 -14.23 -3.52 0.68
N ILE A 49 -14.97 -3.65 -0.43
CA ILE A 49 -15.23 -2.53 -1.33
C ILE A 49 -16.24 -1.60 -0.66
N LEU A 50 -15.87 -0.33 -0.52
CA LEU A 50 -16.67 0.72 0.11
C LEU A 50 -17.44 1.52 -0.93
N ASN A 51 -16.77 1.89 -2.02
CA ASN A 51 -17.33 2.67 -3.11
C ASN A 51 -16.75 2.21 -4.44
N ILE A 52 -17.57 2.26 -5.49
CA ILE A 52 -17.05 2.34 -6.84
C ILE A 52 -17.93 3.31 -7.62
N SER A 53 -17.30 4.25 -8.31
CA SER A 53 -17.97 5.18 -9.19
C SER A 53 -17.37 5.11 -10.58
N PHE A 54 -18.22 5.29 -11.58
CA PHE A 54 -17.85 5.31 -12.98
C PHE A 54 -18.31 6.62 -13.58
N HIS A 55 -17.43 7.25 -14.35
CA HIS A 55 -17.82 8.36 -15.19
C HIS A 55 -18.84 7.88 -16.24
N HIS A 56 -19.76 8.76 -16.62
CA HIS A 56 -20.90 8.40 -17.47
C HIS A 56 -20.50 7.96 -18.88
N CYS A 57 -19.33 8.40 -19.37
CA CYS A 57 -18.81 8.01 -20.68
C CYS A 57 -18.04 6.68 -20.69
N ILE A 58 -17.89 5.99 -19.56
CA ILE A 58 -17.26 4.67 -19.55
C ILE A 58 -18.20 3.64 -20.16
N GLU A 59 -17.82 3.17 -21.35
CA GLU A 59 -18.53 2.11 -22.08
C GLU A 59 -18.33 0.74 -21.40
N ASP A 60 -17.08 0.39 -21.06
CA ASP A 60 -16.75 -0.91 -20.46
C ASP A 60 -16.39 -0.80 -18.98
N LYS A 61 -17.43 -0.75 -18.14
CA LYS A 61 -17.30 -0.77 -16.68
C LYS A 61 -16.66 -2.06 -16.16
N SER A 62 -16.80 -3.19 -16.89
CA SER A 62 -16.23 -4.48 -16.47
C SER A 62 -14.71 -4.45 -16.56
N LYS A 63 -14.18 -3.88 -17.66
CA LYS A 63 -12.74 -3.71 -17.86
C LYS A 63 -12.14 -2.77 -16.82
N LEU A 64 -12.79 -1.65 -16.53
CA LEU A 64 -12.30 -0.72 -15.50
C LEU A 64 -12.37 -1.36 -14.09
N PHE A 65 -13.46 -2.07 -13.77
CA PHE A 65 -13.52 -2.83 -12.52
C PHE A 65 -12.37 -3.84 -12.40
N ALA A 66 -12.09 -4.60 -13.47
CA ALA A 66 -10.97 -5.53 -13.47
C ALA A 66 -9.62 -4.84 -13.26
N ALA A 67 -9.41 -3.66 -13.85
CA ALA A 67 -8.20 -2.86 -13.64
C ALA A 67 -8.04 -2.43 -12.17
N PHE A 68 -9.11 -1.98 -11.51
CA PHE A 68 -9.06 -1.66 -10.08
C PHE A 68 -8.72 -2.86 -9.20
N ILE A 69 -9.28 -4.04 -9.49
CA ILE A 69 -8.97 -5.24 -8.72
C ILE A 69 -7.53 -5.71 -8.96
N ASN A 70 -7.00 -5.54 -10.18
CA ASN A 70 -5.60 -5.83 -10.47
C ASN A 70 -4.66 -4.92 -9.68
N GLU A 71 -4.94 -3.62 -9.63
CA GLU A 71 -4.19 -2.67 -8.78
C GLU A 71 -4.28 -3.03 -7.30
N LEU A 72 -5.47 -3.41 -6.81
CA LEU A 72 -5.65 -3.87 -5.44
C LEU A 72 -4.71 -5.03 -5.09
N PHE A 73 -4.63 -6.04 -5.96
CA PHE A 73 -3.75 -7.20 -5.75
C PHE A 73 -2.28 -6.90 -5.96
N TYR A 74 -1.92 -6.02 -6.90
CA TYR A 74 -0.55 -5.59 -7.10
C TYR A 74 0.00 -4.94 -5.82
N TRP A 75 -0.77 -4.03 -5.25
CA TRP A 75 -0.40 -3.29 -4.05
C TRP A 75 -0.60 -4.06 -2.73
N ASN A 76 -1.45 -5.08 -2.73
CA ASN A 76 -1.77 -5.88 -1.55
C ASN A 76 -1.82 -7.37 -1.91
N PRO A 77 -0.66 -7.98 -2.25
CA PRO A 77 -0.62 -9.35 -2.77
C PRO A 77 -1.04 -10.40 -1.74
N TYR A 78 -1.12 -10.01 -0.46
CA TYR A 78 -1.57 -10.84 0.66
C TYR A 78 -3.11 -10.90 0.82
N ILE A 79 -3.89 -10.17 0.01
CA ILE A 79 -5.35 -10.20 0.11
C ILE A 79 -5.88 -11.56 -0.33
N THR A 80 -6.56 -12.22 0.61
CA THR A 80 -7.16 -13.55 0.46
C THR A 80 -8.61 -13.49 -0.02
N GLU A 81 -9.35 -12.46 0.37
CA GLU A 81 -10.76 -12.32 0.03
C GLU A 81 -11.14 -10.86 -0.24
N ILE A 82 -12.05 -10.64 -1.19
CA ILE A 82 -12.69 -9.34 -1.45
C ILE A 82 -14.19 -9.49 -1.25
N ILE A 83 -14.77 -8.58 -0.47
CA ILE A 83 -16.19 -8.53 -0.15
C ILE A 83 -16.82 -7.32 -0.82
N ALA A 84 -17.94 -7.51 -1.53
CA ALA A 84 -18.75 -6.44 -2.10
C ALA A 84 -20.20 -6.50 -1.61
N GLY A 85 -20.80 -5.33 -1.42
CA GLY A 85 -22.24 -5.16 -1.17
C GLY A 85 -23.06 -5.33 -2.44
N ASP A 86 -24.38 -5.44 -2.30
CA ASP A 86 -25.29 -5.63 -3.44
C ASP A 86 -25.44 -4.38 -4.31
N ASP A 87 -25.34 -3.20 -3.70
CA ASP A 87 -25.54 -1.92 -4.38
C ASP A 87 -24.23 -1.27 -4.88
N ILE A 88 -23.09 -1.96 -4.71
CA ILE A 88 -21.77 -1.41 -5.06
C ILE A 88 -21.60 -1.33 -6.58
N ILE A 89 -21.91 -2.42 -7.29
CA ILE A 89 -21.79 -2.51 -8.75
C ILE A 89 -22.75 -3.60 -9.24
N SER A 90 -23.07 -3.62 -10.53
CA SER A 90 -23.97 -4.63 -11.08
C SER A 90 -23.49 -6.06 -10.77
N SER A 91 -24.44 -6.89 -10.38
CA SER A 91 -24.23 -8.31 -10.09
C SER A 91 -23.61 -9.06 -11.28
N SER A 92 -23.93 -8.65 -12.51
CA SER A 92 -23.33 -9.20 -13.73
C SER A 92 -21.82 -8.99 -13.79
N ILE A 93 -21.31 -7.81 -13.42
CA ILE A 93 -19.86 -7.54 -13.42
C ILE A 93 -19.17 -8.38 -12.35
N LEU A 94 -19.76 -8.47 -11.16
CA LEU A 94 -19.22 -9.29 -10.07
C LEU A 94 -19.15 -10.77 -10.45
N TYR A 95 -20.25 -11.33 -10.99
CA TYR A 95 -20.27 -12.72 -11.44
C TYR A 95 -19.24 -12.98 -12.55
N ASN A 96 -19.17 -12.11 -13.56
CA ASN A 96 -18.25 -12.27 -14.69
C ASN A 96 -16.78 -12.20 -14.24
N TYR A 97 -16.46 -11.36 -13.26
CA TYR A 97 -15.11 -11.31 -12.67
C TYR A 97 -14.79 -12.55 -11.82
N GLY A 98 -15.81 -13.24 -11.30
CA GLY A 98 -15.66 -14.49 -10.52
C GLY A 98 -16.04 -14.38 -9.05
N PHE A 99 -16.73 -13.31 -8.64
CA PHE A 99 -17.35 -13.26 -7.31
C PHE A 99 -18.48 -14.29 -7.22
N LYS A 100 -18.67 -14.84 -6.02
CA LYS A 100 -19.79 -15.72 -5.67
C LYS A 100 -20.70 -15.03 -4.67
N LYS A 101 -22.00 -15.08 -4.92
CA LYS A 101 -23.01 -14.54 -4.01
C LYS A 101 -23.34 -15.55 -2.89
N TYR A 102 -23.14 -15.11 -1.66
CA TYR A 102 -23.67 -15.72 -0.44
C TYR A 102 -24.60 -14.71 0.24
N LYS A 103 -24.35 -14.36 1.51
CA LYS A 103 -24.94 -13.16 2.13
C LYS A 103 -24.40 -11.88 1.48
N ARG A 104 -23.10 -11.84 1.19
CA ARG A 104 -22.42 -10.80 0.41
C ARG A 104 -21.75 -11.42 -0.82
N TRP A 105 -21.29 -10.58 -1.73
CA TRP A 105 -20.43 -11.03 -2.83
C TRP A 105 -19.04 -11.26 -2.31
N ILE A 106 -18.48 -12.42 -2.61
CA ILE A 106 -17.15 -12.81 -2.14
C ILE A 106 -16.33 -13.30 -3.32
N TYR A 107 -15.18 -12.67 -3.54
CA TYR A 107 -14.10 -13.19 -4.38
C TYR A 107 -13.04 -13.81 -3.48
N LYS A 108 -12.55 -15.01 -3.83
CA LYS A 108 -11.47 -15.68 -3.11
C LYS A 108 -10.21 -15.70 -3.96
N ASN A 109 -9.17 -15.03 -3.49
CA ASN A 109 -7.86 -15.01 -4.13
C ASN A 109 -7.04 -16.23 -3.70
N LYS A 110 -6.88 -17.19 -4.62
CA LYS A 110 -6.07 -18.40 -4.38
C LYS A 110 -4.57 -18.17 -4.53
N ARG A 111 -4.14 -16.99 -5.00
CA ARG A 111 -2.74 -16.63 -5.26
C ARG A 111 -2.19 -15.69 -4.20
N ALA A 112 -2.88 -15.53 -3.07
CA ALA A 112 -2.47 -14.62 -2.02
C ALA A 112 -1.11 -15.02 -1.43
N THR A 113 -0.21 -14.05 -1.30
CA THR A 113 1.09 -14.23 -0.64
C THR A 113 0.87 -14.48 0.85
N SER A 114 1.62 -15.43 1.42
CA SER A 114 1.55 -15.72 2.85
C SER A 114 2.13 -14.58 3.68
N ILE A 115 1.50 -14.30 4.82
CA ILE A 115 2.02 -13.35 5.80
C ILE A 115 2.84 -14.08 6.86
N VAL A 116 3.93 -13.47 7.29
CA VAL A 116 4.81 -13.95 8.36
C VAL A 116 4.92 -12.92 9.46
N LYS A 117 5.32 -13.35 10.66
CA LYS A 117 5.65 -12.43 11.76
C LYS A 117 7.11 -11.99 11.63
N LEU A 118 7.33 -10.68 11.71
CA LEU A 118 8.67 -10.08 11.72
C LEU A 118 8.91 -9.41 13.07
N ASN A 119 10.02 -9.75 13.74
CA ASN A 119 10.42 -9.08 14.97
C ASN A 119 10.93 -7.67 14.64
N ILE A 120 10.41 -6.64 15.29
CA ILE A 120 10.74 -5.24 14.98
C ILE A 120 12.24 -4.96 15.10
N ASN A 121 12.90 -5.58 16.08
CA ASN A 121 14.34 -5.38 16.33
C ASN A 121 15.24 -6.09 15.31
N SER A 122 14.68 -6.97 14.47
CA SER A 122 15.41 -7.67 13.41
C SER A 122 15.25 -7.05 12.02
N ILE A 123 14.35 -6.07 11.88
CA ILE A 123 14.03 -5.44 10.60
C ILE A 123 15.05 -4.36 10.28
N ILE A 124 15.53 -4.39 9.04
CA ILE A 124 16.37 -3.34 8.48
C ILE A 124 15.50 -2.42 7.60
N PRO A 125 15.48 -1.10 7.83
CA PRO A 125 14.85 -0.16 6.92
C PRO A 125 15.78 0.18 5.75
N GLU A 126 15.20 0.50 4.59
CA GLU A 126 15.96 1.05 3.45
C GLU A 126 15.70 2.54 3.18
N GLN A 127 14.87 3.19 4.01
CA GLN A 127 14.45 4.58 3.83
C GLN A 127 15.20 5.56 4.75
N LEU A 128 15.58 6.75 4.25
CA LEU A 128 16.39 7.73 5.01
C LEU A 128 15.62 8.58 6.02
N THR A 129 14.34 8.88 5.77
CA THR A 129 13.49 9.73 6.61
C THR A 129 12.06 9.25 6.54
N VAL A 130 11.20 9.58 7.51
CA VAL A 130 9.77 9.25 7.44
C VAL A 130 8.95 10.53 7.56
N ASN A 131 7.99 10.71 6.64
CA ASN A 131 7.01 11.78 6.71
C ASN A 131 6.19 11.68 8.01
N ILE A 132 6.29 12.71 8.87
CA ILE A 132 5.64 12.76 10.18
C ILE A 132 4.11 12.74 10.10
N GLU A 133 3.51 13.32 9.05
CA GLU A 133 2.06 13.35 8.88
C GLU A 133 1.52 11.95 8.55
N LYS A 134 2.23 11.21 7.69
CA LYS A 134 1.91 9.79 7.43
C LYS A 134 2.02 8.95 8.71
N VAL A 135 2.98 9.24 9.60
CA VAL A 135 3.10 8.58 10.92
C VAL A 135 1.92 8.92 11.82
N LYS A 136 1.52 10.20 11.90
CA LYS A 136 0.34 10.62 12.68
C LYS A 136 -0.94 9.95 12.18
N ASN A 137 -1.13 9.90 10.86
CA ASN A 137 -2.26 9.22 10.24
C ASN A 137 -2.26 7.73 10.57
N ALA A 138 -1.13 7.04 10.41
CA ALA A 138 -0.98 5.64 10.78
C ALA A 138 -1.28 5.41 12.29
N ALA A 139 -0.80 6.29 13.16
CA ALA A 139 -0.99 6.18 14.60
C ALA A 139 -2.46 6.29 15.04
N SER A 140 -3.29 6.98 14.25
CA SER A 140 -4.72 7.19 14.55
C SER A 140 -5.55 5.91 14.54
N TRP A 141 -5.12 4.89 13.80
CA TRP A 141 -5.90 3.66 13.61
C TRP A 141 -5.16 2.37 14.00
N ILE A 142 -3.82 2.37 14.05
CA ILE A 142 -3.05 1.21 14.51
C ILE A 142 -3.27 1.01 16.01
N LYS A 143 -3.81 -0.15 16.40
CA LYS A 143 -4.04 -0.53 17.81
C LYS A 143 -3.21 -1.73 18.23
N SER A 144 -2.91 -2.63 17.29
CA SER A 144 -2.24 -3.90 17.54
C SER A 144 -1.36 -4.31 16.35
N PRO A 145 -0.48 -5.32 16.50
CA PRO A 145 0.31 -5.85 15.39
C PRO A 145 -0.51 -6.29 14.18
N LYS A 146 -1.77 -6.73 14.38
CA LYS A 146 -2.66 -7.21 13.30
C LYS A 146 -3.09 -6.11 12.34
N ASP A 147 -2.95 -4.86 12.75
CA ASP A 147 -3.25 -3.69 11.91
C ASP A 147 -2.08 -3.37 10.97
N ILE A 148 -0.96 -4.08 11.08
CA ILE A 148 0.29 -3.74 10.39
C ILE A 148 0.74 -4.92 9.54
N ILE A 149 0.69 -4.72 8.22
CA ILE A 149 1.28 -5.59 7.22
C ILE A 149 2.25 -4.75 6.38
N VAL A 150 3.52 -5.15 6.33
CA VAL A 150 4.59 -4.47 5.57
C VAL A 150 5.14 -5.36 4.45
N GLY A 151 5.59 -4.74 3.35
CA GLY A 151 6.33 -5.43 2.31
C GLY A 151 7.80 -5.54 2.70
N PHE A 152 8.39 -6.73 2.55
CA PHE A 152 9.81 -6.93 2.83
C PHE A 152 10.44 -7.89 1.84
N ILE A 153 11.77 -7.85 1.75
CA ILE A 153 12.59 -8.77 0.97
C ILE A 153 13.73 -9.30 1.83
N TYR A 154 14.38 -10.38 1.39
CA TYR A 154 15.63 -10.84 1.99
C TYR A 154 16.84 -10.31 1.23
N ILE A 155 17.71 -9.60 1.93
CA ILE A 155 19.05 -9.24 1.42
C ILE A 155 20.07 -9.82 2.39
N ASN A 156 20.91 -10.73 1.89
CA ASN A 156 21.91 -11.46 2.69
C ASN A 156 21.31 -12.17 3.93
N GLY A 157 20.10 -12.71 3.79
CA GLY A 157 19.38 -13.40 4.88
C GLY A 157 18.73 -12.49 5.92
N LEU A 158 18.84 -11.16 5.78
CA LEU A 158 18.19 -10.20 6.67
C LEU A 158 16.87 -9.70 6.06
N PRO A 159 15.79 -9.54 6.86
CA PRO A 159 14.55 -8.97 6.40
C PRO A 159 14.69 -7.44 6.26
N VAL A 160 14.65 -6.98 5.02
CA VAL A 160 14.67 -5.56 4.66
C VAL A 160 13.26 -5.14 4.30
N VAL A 161 12.69 -4.22 5.08
CA VAL A 161 11.37 -3.66 4.74
C VAL A 161 11.55 -2.66 3.61
N ILE A 162 10.68 -2.79 2.60
CA ILE A 162 10.68 -1.97 1.36
C ILE A 162 9.42 -1.09 1.25
N ASP A 163 8.37 -1.39 2.01
CA ASP A 163 7.15 -0.57 2.11
C ASP A 163 6.57 -0.58 3.53
N GLY A 164 5.88 0.51 3.90
CA GLY A 164 5.13 0.62 5.14
C GLY A 164 5.86 1.28 6.30
N TYR A 165 6.90 2.07 6.03
CA TYR A 165 7.73 2.75 7.03
C TYR A 165 6.93 3.55 8.06
N SER A 166 5.90 4.30 7.67
CA SER A 166 5.07 5.04 8.64
C SER A 166 4.37 4.10 9.64
N ARG A 167 3.88 2.94 9.18
CA ARG A 167 3.24 1.93 10.05
C ARG A 167 4.28 1.25 10.94
N LEU A 168 5.46 0.96 10.40
CA LEU A 168 6.56 0.35 11.13
C LEU A 168 7.13 1.27 12.23
N THR A 169 7.25 2.57 11.95
CA THR A 169 7.64 3.56 12.95
C THR A 169 6.60 3.66 14.07
N VAL A 170 5.31 3.65 13.75
CA VAL A 170 4.26 3.58 14.79
C VAL A 170 4.38 2.32 15.63
N ALA A 171 4.65 1.17 15.01
CA ALA A 171 4.84 -0.09 15.72
C ALA A 171 5.99 0.00 16.75
N TYR A 172 7.11 0.60 16.33
CA TYR A 172 8.26 0.85 17.22
C TYR A 172 7.91 1.82 18.36
N LEU A 173 7.29 2.96 18.05
CA LEU A 173 6.89 3.96 19.06
C LEU A 173 5.88 3.41 20.07
N LYS A 174 5.02 2.47 19.65
CA LYS A 174 4.08 1.75 20.52
C LYS A 174 4.70 0.57 21.26
N LYS A 175 6.01 0.32 21.10
CA LYS A 175 6.75 -0.78 21.72
C LYS A 175 6.13 -2.15 21.41
N LEU A 176 5.68 -2.35 20.18
CA LEU A 176 5.22 -3.66 19.72
C LEU A 176 6.44 -4.58 19.50
N ASP A 177 6.31 -5.86 19.81
CA ASP A 177 7.43 -6.81 19.62
C ASP A 177 7.59 -7.25 18.15
N TYR A 178 6.49 -7.26 17.41
CA TYR A 178 6.44 -7.76 16.05
C TYR A 178 5.38 -7.04 15.19
N VAL A 179 5.53 -7.17 13.89
CA VAL A 179 4.53 -6.83 12.86
C VAL A 179 4.29 -8.03 11.95
N TYR A 180 3.26 -7.97 11.10
CA TYR A 180 3.14 -8.91 9.99
C TYR A 180 3.79 -8.34 8.74
N GLY A 181 4.28 -9.21 7.86
CA GLY A 181 4.78 -8.81 6.57
C GLY A 181 4.59 -9.88 5.52
N TYR A 182 4.64 -9.48 4.25
CA TYR A 182 4.66 -10.38 3.10
C TYR A 182 5.99 -10.22 2.37
N GLU A 183 6.54 -11.35 1.92
CA GLU A 183 7.75 -11.35 1.12
C GLU A 183 7.41 -10.89 -0.30
N ASP A 184 8.05 -9.80 -0.74
CA ASP A 184 8.03 -9.36 -2.12
C ASP A 184 9.12 -10.07 -2.93
N LYS A 185 8.89 -10.23 -4.24
CA LYS A 185 9.81 -10.85 -5.18
C LYS A 185 10.13 -9.86 -6.30
N PRO A 186 10.97 -8.86 -6.03
CA PRO A 186 11.27 -7.81 -6.99
C PRO A 186 12.10 -8.34 -8.17
N ALA A 187 12.02 -7.63 -9.30
CA ALA A 187 12.94 -7.84 -10.41
C ALA A 187 14.39 -7.48 -10.03
N ASP A 188 15.37 -7.99 -10.79
CA ASP A 188 16.79 -7.77 -10.52
C ASP A 188 17.20 -6.29 -10.51
N SER A 189 16.57 -5.46 -11.35
CA SER A 189 16.80 -4.00 -11.37
C SER A 189 16.42 -3.36 -10.04
N MET A 190 15.26 -3.72 -9.49
CA MET A 190 14.81 -3.25 -8.18
C MET A 190 15.71 -3.75 -7.05
N MET A 191 16.23 -4.97 -7.15
CA MET A 191 17.20 -5.49 -6.17
C MET A 191 18.49 -4.66 -6.09
N LYS A 192 18.96 -4.09 -7.22
CA LYS A 192 20.11 -3.17 -7.22
C LYS A 192 19.77 -1.87 -6.50
N PHE A 193 18.59 -1.32 -6.76
CA PHE A 193 18.10 -0.11 -6.10
C PHE A 193 18.00 -0.27 -4.58
N TYR A 194 17.40 -1.36 -4.09
CA TYR A 194 17.28 -1.63 -2.65
C TYR A 194 18.64 -1.76 -1.96
N LYS A 195 19.62 -2.41 -2.61
CA LYS A 195 21.00 -2.47 -2.09
C LYS A 195 21.66 -1.09 -2.00
N GLU A 196 21.37 -0.21 -2.95
CA GLU A 196 21.86 1.17 -2.93
C GLU A 196 21.19 1.99 -1.82
N CYS A 197 19.88 1.83 -1.63
CA CYS A 197 19.14 2.44 -0.53
C CYS A 197 19.71 2.04 0.84
N LEU A 198 20.03 0.74 1.01
CA LEU A 198 20.71 0.25 2.20
C LEU A 198 22.10 0.87 2.39
N ARG A 199 22.85 1.11 1.31
CA ARG A 199 24.15 1.79 1.39
C ARG A 199 23.97 3.21 1.92
N TRP A 200 23.02 3.97 1.39
CA TRP A 200 22.69 5.33 1.88
C TRP A 200 22.27 5.32 3.34
N CYS A 201 21.45 4.35 3.76
CA CYS A 201 21.04 4.21 5.16
C CYS A 201 22.23 3.96 6.07
N ARG A 202 23.14 3.04 5.71
CA ARG A 202 24.36 2.78 6.50
C ARG A 202 25.24 4.01 6.63
N GLU A 203 25.45 4.75 5.55
CA GLU A 203 26.24 5.99 5.54
C GLU A 203 25.61 7.08 6.41
N ALA A 204 24.28 7.09 6.48
CA ALA A 204 23.51 7.95 7.37
C ALA A 204 23.41 7.41 8.82
N GLY A 205 23.98 6.24 9.14
CA GLY A 205 23.89 5.63 10.46
C GLY A 205 22.53 5.00 10.79
N ILE A 206 21.68 4.77 9.78
CA ILE A 206 20.36 4.14 9.93
C ILE A 206 20.52 2.63 9.72
N ASN A 207 20.49 1.85 10.80
CA ASN A 207 20.66 0.39 10.75
C ASN A 207 19.47 -0.36 11.35
N SER A 208 18.53 0.35 11.95
CA SER A 208 17.37 -0.22 12.64
C SER A 208 16.16 0.73 12.56
N ILE A 209 14.99 0.19 12.91
CA ILE A 209 13.77 1.00 13.01
C ILE A 209 13.87 2.06 14.10
N LYS A 210 14.68 1.83 15.15
CA LYS A 210 14.99 2.86 16.13
C LYS A 210 15.63 4.08 15.47
N ASP A 211 16.70 3.87 14.71
CA ASP A 211 17.44 4.95 14.06
C ASP A 211 16.55 5.71 13.06
N LEU A 212 15.70 4.99 12.32
CA LEU A 212 14.73 5.60 11.40
C LEU A 212 13.66 6.40 12.15
N SER A 213 13.22 5.94 13.32
CA SER A 213 12.20 6.63 14.13
C SER A 213 12.68 7.98 14.68
N GLU A 214 13.98 8.22 14.71
CA GLU A 214 14.58 9.50 15.09
C GLU A 214 14.62 10.49 13.92
N ARG A 215 14.24 10.06 12.70
CA ARG A 215 14.26 10.85 11.46
C ARG A 215 12.87 11.14 10.91
N LEU A 216 11.97 11.56 11.80
CA LEU A 216 10.64 12.05 11.44
C LEU A 216 10.73 13.50 10.97
N VAL A 217 10.38 13.74 9.72
CA VAL A 217 10.54 15.06 9.06
C VAL A 217 9.22 15.51 8.43
N SER A 218 9.15 16.79 8.04
CA SER A 218 7.96 17.32 7.35
C SER A 218 7.76 16.64 5.98
N PRO A 219 6.55 16.74 5.37
CA PRO A 219 6.34 16.25 4.01
C PRO A 219 7.35 16.79 2.99
N GLU A 220 7.67 18.07 3.05
CA GLU A 220 8.59 18.75 2.14
C GLU A 220 10.03 18.27 2.32
N GLU A 221 10.47 18.11 3.57
CA GLU A 221 11.80 17.60 3.86
C GLU A 221 11.93 16.12 3.50
N HIS A 222 10.88 15.32 3.71
CA HIS A 222 10.84 13.93 3.25
C HIS A 222 10.92 13.84 1.72
N GLN A 223 10.16 14.68 1.02
CA GLN A 223 10.18 14.78 -0.43
C GLN A 223 11.61 15.05 -0.93
N LYS A 224 12.28 16.06 -0.37
CA LYS A 224 13.63 16.46 -0.77
C LYS A 224 14.71 15.41 -0.44
N ILE A 225 14.70 14.87 0.78
CA ILE A 225 15.79 13.98 1.24
C ILE A 225 15.66 12.58 0.67
N TRP A 226 14.42 12.09 0.51
CA TRP A 226 14.15 10.70 0.14
C TRP A 226 13.56 10.57 -1.26
N VAL A 227 12.41 11.19 -1.52
CA VAL A 227 11.66 10.95 -2.77
C VAL A 227 12.45 11.44 -3.99
N GLU A 228 12.98 12.65 -3.95
CA GLU A 228 13.82 13.21 -5.03
C GLU A 228 15.07 12.37 -5.24
N ARG A 229 15.73 11.93 -4.17
CA ARG A 229 16.91 11.06 -4.23
C ARG A 229 16.63 9.72 -4.92
N CYS A 230 15.49 9.10 -4.60
CA CYS A 230 15.05 7.88 -5.28
C CYS A 230 14.78 8.16 -6.77
N SER A 231 14.11 9.27 -7.09
CA SER A 231 13.84 9.68 -8.47
C SER A 231 15.13 9.90 -9.28
N GLU A 232 16.13 10.58 -8.69
CA GLU A 232 17.43 10.81 -9.32
C GLU A 232 18.15 9.49 -9.66
N TYR A 233 18.07 8.48 -8.79
CA TYR A 233 18.62 7.15 -9.08
C TYR A 233 18.02 6.55 -10.34
N PHE A 234 16.68 6.54 -10.45
CA PHE A 234 15.98 5.99 -11.61
C PHE A 234 16.12 6.82 -12.89
N GLN A 235 16.52 8.09 -12.80
CA GLN A 235 16.82 8.92 -13.97
C GLN A 235 18.24 8.67 -14.51
N THR A 236 19.14 8.13 -13.67
CA THR A 236 20.58 8.01 -13.98
C THR A 236 21.05 6.57 -14.21
N HIS A 237 20.17 5.58 -14.02
CA HIS A 237 20.47 4.14 -14.12
C HIS A 237 19.35 3.39 -14.84
#